data_AF-A0A955HMH5-F1
#
_entry.id   AF-A0A955HMH5-F1
#
_cell.length_a   1.000
_cell.length_b   1.000
_cell.length_c   1.000
_cell.angle_alpha   90.00
_cell.angle_beta   90.00
_cell.angle_gamma   90.00
#
_symmetry.space_group_name_H-M   'P 1'
#
loop_
_entity.id
_entity.type
_entity.pdbx_description
1 polymer ?
#
loop_
_entity_poly.entity_id
_entity_poly.type
_entity_poly.pdbx_seq_one_letter_code
_entity_poly.pdbx_strand_id
1 'polypeptide(L)'
;MTSLEARKPAPEWLFTDPISLALLKFVSARPKHNEGHEQYASALVTDSGKILSISRNMQVKKNEGWFIVQGYANHAEMMAYSVANLLYPESVQGVLYVIGFLSNDSVFVHKNVTRNGISTPRFTCIRCAKKVCEHQINGIVLPTAESWQMLDSRTALSTATEFENEAKIRGKSSARIAEQISLTDKSVHQFNHHLHQNQPPDILRAVENNFELSPFAAEVIRRSGDGYIQTREYKTLVFQMASQSKKK
;
A
#
# COMPACT_ATOMS: atom_id res chain seq x y z
N MET A 1 7.45 -29.19 -10.56
CA MET A 1 7.37 -27.80 -11.09
C MET A 1 5.94 -27.56 -11.53
N THR A 2 5.15 -26.84 -10.75
CA THR A 2 3.79 -26.45 -11.18
C THR A 2 3.92 -25.46 -12.33
N SER A 3 3.31 -25.80 -13.46
CA SER A 3 3.16 -24.96 -14.65
C SER A 3 2.81 -23.53 -14.24
N LEU A 4 3.69 -22.58 -14.59
CA LEU A 4 3.41 -21.16 -14.57
C LEU A 4 2.25 -20.92 -15.55
N GLU A 5 1.01 -21.00 -15.06
CA GLU A 5 -0.16 -20.55 -15.79
C GLU A 5 0.07 -19.13 -16.32
N ALA A 6 -0.44 -18.85 -17.52
CA ALA A 6 -0.19 -17.64 -18.27
C ALA A 6 -0.42 -16.38 -17.42
N ARG A 7 0.68 -15.72 -17.04
CA ARG A 7 0.68 -14.43 -16.36
C ARG A 7 -0.04 -13.39 -17.25
N LYS A 8 -0.96 -12.62 -16.69
CA LYS A 8 -1.62 -11.50 -17.38
C LYS A 8 -0.84 -10.20 -17.14
N PRO A 9 -0.78 -9.28 -18.13
CA PRO A 9 -0.21 -7.95 -17.91
C PRO A 9 -1.06 -7.17 -16.90
N ALA A 10 -0.45 -6.19 -16.22
CA ALA A 10 -1.20 -5.24 -15.40
C ALA A 10 -2.08 -4.40 -16.31
N PRO A 11 -3.26 -3.98 -15.83
CA PRO A 11 -4.10 -3.11 -16.61
C PRO A 11 -3.48 -1.71 -16.75
N GLU A 12 -3.61 -1.13 -17.94
CA GLU A 12 -2.93 0.12 -18.28
C GLU A 12 -3.35 1.31 -17.41
N TRP A 13 -4.60 1.33 -16.94
CA TRP A 13 -5.14 2.40 -16.10
C TRP A 13 -4.37 2.57 -14.78
N LEU A 14 -3.74 1.49 -14.27
CA LEU A 14 -2.93 1.52 -13.05
C LEU A 14 -1.70 2.42 -13.19
N PHE A 15 -1.24 2.66 -14.42
CA PHE A 15 -0.09 3.49 -14.73
C PHE A 15 -0.45 4.95 -15.04
N THR A 16 -1.74 5.27 -15.10
CA THR A 16 -2.25 6.63 -15.36
C THR A 16 -3.03 7.20 -14.19
N ASP A 17 -3.49 6.35 -13.27
CA ASP A 17 -4.24 6.75 -12.09
C ASP A 17 -3.34 7.50 -11.07
N PRO A 18 -3.68 8.74 -10.65
CA PRO A 18 -2.81 9.57 -9.81
C PRO A 18 -2.45 8.96 -8.46
N ILE A 19 -3.42 8.31 -7.79
CA ILE A 19 -3.15 7.67 -6.49
C ILE A 19 -2.29 6.42 -6.66
N SER A 20 -2.50 5.65 -7.72
CA SER A 20 -1.61 4.56 -8.11
C SER A 20 -0.19 5.07 -8.35
N LEU A 21 -0.01 6.14 -9.13
CA LEU A 21 1.31 6.73 -9.41
C LEU A 21 2.02 7.17 -8.13
N ALA A 22 1.33 7.86 -7.21
CA ALA A 22 1.88 8.29 -5.94
C ALA A 22 2.32 7.11 -5.07
N LEU A 23 1.46 6.10 -4.92
CA LEU A 23 1.74 4.91 -4.14
C LEU A 23 2.89 4.11 -4.75
N LEU A 24 2.84 3.86 -6.06
CA LEU A 24 3.82 3.08 -6.80
C LEU A 24 5.21 3.72 -6.78
N LYS A 25 5.30 5.05 -6.95
CA LYS A 25 6.58 5.79 -6.83
C LYS A 25 7.18 5.67 -5.43
N PHE A 26 6.33 5.67 -4.40
CA PHE A 26 6.78 5.59 -3.00
C PHE A 26 7.41 4.23 -2.63
N VAL A 27 6.94 3.13 -3.25
CA VAL A 27 7.50 1.80 -3.03
C VAL A 27 8.58 1.39 -4.01
N SER A 28 8.52 1.82 -5.28
CA SER A 28 9.53 1.47 -6.30
C SER A 28 10.93 2.01 -6.00
N ALA A 29 11.04 3.02 -5.14
CA ALA A 29 12.29 3.71 -4.89
C ALA A 29 13.32 2.90 -4.08
N ARG A 30 13.12 1.62 -3.71
CA ARG A 30 14.07 0.88 -2.85
C ARG A 30 15.39 0.51 -3.55
N PRO A 31 16.53 0.47 -2.83
CA PRO A 31 17.77 -0.12 -3.34
C PRO A 31 17.61 -1.61 -3.64
N LYS A 32 18.24 -2.07 -4.73
CA LYS A 32 18.19 -3.44 -5.27
C LYS A 32 18.52 -4.55 -4.26
N HIS A 33 19.23 -4.27 -3.17
CA HIS A 33 19.76 -5.27 -2.22
C HIS A 33 18.71 -5.98 -1.33
N ASN A 34 17.42 -5.76 -1.54
CA ASN A 34 16.32 -6.46 -0.84
C ASN A 34 15.56 -7.41 -1.79
N GLU A 35 16.30 -8.06 -2.71
CA GLU A 35 15.77 -9.10 -3.60
C GLU A 35 15.15 -10.22 -2.72
N GLY A 36 13.83 -10.37 -2.77
CA GLY A 36 13.10 -11.41 -2.04
C GLY A 36 12.05 -10.93 -1.03
N HIS A 37 11.88 -9.63 -0.83
CA HIS A 37 10.84 -9.10 0.07
C HIS A 37 9.67 -8.44 -0.68
N GLU A 38 8.45 -8.83 -0.32
CA GLU A 38 7.22 -8.15 -0.75
C GLU A 38 7.24 -6.69 -0.28
N GLN A 39 6.89 -5.76 -1.16
CA GLN A 39 6.81 -4.34 -0.83
C GLN A 39 5.35 -3.92 -0.91
N TYR A 40 4.89 -3.08 0.00
CA TYR A 40 3.50 -2.62 0.03
C TYR A 40 3.50 -1.13 0.27
N ALA A 41 2.60 -0.41 -0.40
CA ALA A 41 2.30 0.98 -0.18
C ALA A 41 0.85 1.11 0.24
N SER A 42 0.55 2.12 1.06
CA SER A 42 -0.82 2.45 1.41
C SER A 42 -0.98 3.95 1.65
N ALA A 43 -2.14 4.47 1.29
CA ALA A 43 -2.55 5.83 1.59
C ALA A 43 -3.86 5.81 2.39
N LEU A 44 -3.95 6.66 3.42
CA LEU A 44 -5.23 6.92 4.08
C LEU A 44 -5.88 8.14 3.45
N VAL A 45 -7.07 7.95 2.90
CA VAL A 45 -7.86 8.99 2.23
C VAL A 45 -9.15 9.18 3.00
N THR A 46 -9.45 10.41 3.42
CA THR A 46 -10.67 10.74 4.17
C THR A 46 -11.91 10.62 3.29
N ASP A 47 -13.08 10.65 3.92
CA ASP A 47 -14.38 10.71 3.21
C ASP A 47 -14.54 11.97 2.34
N SER A 48 -13.79 13.04 2.66
CA SER A 48 -13.72 14.26 1.83
C SER A 48 -12.76 14.14 0.65
N GLY A 49 -12.13 12.98 0.43
CA GLY A 49 -11.14 12.78 -0.63
C GLY A 49 -9.76 13.35 -0.30
N LYS A 50 -9.47 13.69 0.96
CA LYS A 50 -8.17 14.21 1.36
C LYS A 50 -7.20 13.10 1.71
N ILE A 51 -6.01 13.09 1.11
CA ILE A 51 -4.94 12.15 1.47
C ILE A 51 -4.24 12.67 2.73
N LEU A 52 -4.40 11.96 3.85
CA LEU A 52 -3.76 12.34 5.11
C LEU A 52 -2.32 11.82 5.22
N SER A 53 -2.10 10.59 4.78
CA SER A 53 -0.81 9.93 4.90
C SER A 53 -0.58 8.97 3.74
N ILE A 54 0.70 8.80 3.40
CA ILE A 54 1.20 7.78 2.48
C ILE A 54 2.32 7.04 3.19
N SER A 55 2.28 5.71 3.16
CA SER A 55 3.19 4.85 3.88
C SER A 55 3.50 3.58 3.10
N ARG A 56 4.50 2.85 3.59
CA ARG A 56 4.93 1.59 3.02
C ARG A 56 5.31 0.62 4.11
N ASN A 57 5.41 -0.66 3.77
CA ASN A 57 5.92 -1.64 4.71
C ASN A 57 7.37 -1.33 5.09
N MET A 58 7.65 -1.32 6.40
CA MET A 58 8.98 -1.02 6.92
C MET A 58 9.45 -2.15 7.84
N GLN A 59 10.64 -2.68 7.56
CA GLN A 59 11.38 -3.49 8.52
C GLN A 59 12.11 -2.56 9.49
N VAL A 60 11.93 -2.77 10.79
CA VAL A 60 12.65 -2.05 11.83
C VAL A 60 13.67 -3.01 12.44
N LYS A 61 14.96 -2.74 12.25
CA LYS A 61 16.05 -3.52 12.85
C LYS A 61 16.23 -3.06 14.30
N LYS A 62 15.96 -3.92 15.29
CA LYS A 62 16.30 -3.67 16.70
C LYS A 62 17.82 -3.49 16.82
N ASN A 63 18.29 -2.42 17.49
CA ASN A 63 19.61 -2.31 18.15
C ASN A 63 19.96 -0.92 18.72
N GLU A 64 19.15 0.13 18.56
CA GLU A 64 19.37 1.41 19.25
C GLU A 64 18.03 2.01 19.67
N GLY A 65 17.70 1.96 20.98
CA GLY A 65 16.61 2.69 21.63
C GLY A 65 15.38 3.03 20.78
N TRP A 66 14.56 2.03 20.47
CA TRP A 66 13.34 2.19 19.67
C TRP A 66 12.13 2.30 20.59
N PHE A 67 11.41 3.42 20.57
CA PHE A 67 10.09 3.45 21.20
C PHE A 67 9.16 2.43 20.54
N ILE A 68 8.43 1.74 21.42
CA ILE A 68 7.82 0.44 21.26
C ILE A 68 6.42 0.59 20.65
N VAL A 69 6.13 -0.17 19.58
CA VAL A 69 5.05 -1.17 19.65
C VAL A 69 5.64 -2.46 19.08
N GLN A 70 5.53 -3.53 19.86
CA GLN A 70 6.31 -4.76 19.80
C GLN A 70 6.30 -5.48 18.41
N GLY A 71 7.48 -5.85 17.91
CA GLY A 71 7.73 -7.21 17.38
C GLY A 71 7.47 -7.56 15.90
N TYR A 72 7.00 -6.67 15.03
CA TYR A 72 6.57 -7.07 13.67
C TYR A 72 7.02 -6.10 12.58
N ALA A 73 7.18 -6.61 11.34
CA ALA A 73 7.14 -5.74 10.17
C ALA A 73 5.82 -4.96 10.21
N ASN A 74 5.89 -3.63 10.26
CA ASN A 74 4.68 -2.81 10.19
C ASN A 74 4.27 -2.75 8.72
N HIS A 75 3.09 -3.29 8.42
CA HIS A 75 2.52 -3.25 7.09
C HIS A 75 2.16 -1.82 6.71
N ALA A 76 2.08 -1.55 5.41
CA ALA A 76 1.88 -0.19 4.89
C ALA A 76 0.60 0.46 5.41
N GLU A 77 -0.46 -0.31 5.49
CA GLU A 77 -1.79 0.05 5.99
C GLU A 77 -1.72 0.57 7.44
N MET A 78 -0.99 -0.16 8.29
CA MET A 78 -0.84 0.18 9.71
C MET A 78 0.00 1.43 9.90
N MET A 79 1.04 1.59 9.07
CA MET A 79 1.86 2.79 9.08
C MET A 79 1.06 4.01 8.60
N ALA A 80 0.29 3.87 7.52
CA ALA A 80 -0.54 4.96 7.00
C ALA A 80 -1.51 5.45 8.06
N TYR A 81 -2.27 4.54 8.67
CA TYR A 81 -3.17 4.87 9.76
C TYR A 81 -2.45 5.51 10.95
N SER A 82 -1.38 4.89 11.46
CA SER A 82 -0.69 5.37 12.67
C SER A 82 -0.13 6.78 12.50
N VAL A 83 0.41 7.10 11.32
CA VAL A 83 0.92 8.43 11.00
C VAL A 83 -0.22 9.43 10.87
N ALA A 84 -1.30 9.08 10.19
CA ALA A 84 -2.47 9.95 10.08
C ALA A 84 -3.07 10.23 11.47
N ASN A 85 -3.22 9.22 12.31
CA ASN A 85 -3.71 9.36 13.68
C ASN A 85 -2.80 10.20 14.56
N LEU A 86 -1.48 10.12 14.35
CA LEU A 86 -0.52 10.95 15.08
C LEU A 86 -0.59 12.43 14.67
N LEU A 87 -0.75 12.70 13.37
CA LEU A 87 -0.66 14.06 12.82
C LEU A 87 -2.01 14.78 12.75
N TYR A 88 -3.09 14.03 12.58
CA TYR A 88 -4.44 14.49 12.28
C TYR A 88 -5.50 13.65 13.02
N PRO A 89 -5.45 13.54 14.36
CA PRO A 89 -6.29 12.62 15.14
C PRO A 89 -7.79 12.82 14.93
N GLU A 90 -8.23 14.05 14.66
CA GLU A 90 -9.65 14.39 14.44
C GLU A 90 -10.16 14.06 13.02
N SER A 91 -9.30 13.57 12.12
CA SER A 91 -9.63 13.40 10.69
C SER A 91 -9.40 11.98 10.16
N VAL A 92 -9.10 11.00 11.02
CA VAL A 92 -8.61 9.66 10.62
C VAL A 92 -9.71 8.75 10.03
N GLN A 93 -10.94 9.25 9.90
CA GLN A 93 -12.04 8.53 9.25
C GLN A 93 -11.88 8.55 7.73
N GLY A 94 -11.99 7.40 7.09
CA GLY A 94 -11.75 7.27 5.65
C GLY A 94 -11.47 5.84 5.21
N VAL A 95 -10.79 5.70 4.06
CA VAL A 95 -10.43 4.42 3.45
C VAL A 95 -8.93 4.30 3.22
N LEU A 96 -8.42 3.08 3.27
CA LEU A 96 -7.03 2.78 2.93
C LEU A 96 -6.91 2.31 1.49
N TYR A 97 -6.25 3.07 0.64
CA TYR A 97 -5.80 2.57 -0.66
C TYR A 97 -4.55 1.73 -0.43
N VAL A 98 -4.47 0.54 -1.02
CA VAL A 98 -3.36 -0.40 -0.80
C VAL A 98 -2.88 -0.99 -2.12
N ILE A 99 -1.56 -1.00 -2.31
CA ILE A 99 -0.92 -1.61 -3.48
C ILE A 99 0.34 -2.36 -3.06
N GLY A 100 0.67 -3.46 -3.73
CA GLY A 100 1.83 -4.31 -3.41
C GLY A 100 2.79 -4.51 -4.58
N PHE A 101 3.99 -5.01 -4.27
CA PHE A 101 5.00 -5.55 -5.18
C PHE A 101 5.46 -6.91 -4.65
N LEU A 102 5.59 -7.88 -5.55
CA LEU A 102 6.34 -9.09 -5.26
C LEU A 102 7.81 -8.86 -5.63
N SER A 103 8.72 -9.49 -4.88
CA SER A 103 10.13 -9.56 -5.27
C SER A 103 10.21 -10.00 -6.74
N ASN A 104 10.89 -9.21 -7.57
CA ASN A 104 10.87 -9.21 -9.05
C ASN A 104 9.90 -8.20 -9.69
N ASP A 105 9.73 -7.04 -9.05
CA ASP A 105 9.23 -5.81 -9.66
C ASP A 105 7.78 -5.86 -10.23
N SER A 106 7.00 -6.88 -9.87
CA SER A 106 5.61 -7.07 -10.30
C SER A 106 4.62 -6.44 -9.31
N VAL A 107 3.77 -5.51 -9.79
CA VAL A 107 2.68 -4.92 -9.00
C VAL A 107 1.61 -5.96 -8.69
N PHE A 108 1.16 -6.02 -7.45
CA PHE A 108 0.09 -6.91 -7.01
C PHE A 108 -1.27 -6.30 -7.34
N VAL A 109 -1.96 -6.92 -8.29
CA VAL A 109 -3.39 -6.72 -8.50
C VAL A 109 -4.11 -7.83 -7.74
N HIS A 110 -5.06 -7.47 -6.87
CA HIS A 110 -5.73 -8.46 -6.05
C HIS A 110 -6.54 -9.41 -6.93
N LYS A 111 -6.30 -10.72 -6.76
CA LYS A 111 -7.06 -11.76 -7.46
C LYS A 111 -8.51 -11.69 -7.00
N ASN A 112 -9.42 -11.56 -7.96
CA ASN A 112 -10.83 -11.69 -7.66
C ASN A 112 -11.16 -13.16 -7.35
N VAL A 113 -11.95 -13.38 -6.30
CA VAL A 113 -12.56 -14.69 -6.05
C VAL A 113 -13.87 -14.72 -6.80
N THR A 114 -14.05 -15.72 -7.65
CA THR A 114 -15.33 -15.93 -8.33
C THR A 114 -16.23 -16.78 -7.44
N ARG A 115 -17.34 -16.23 -6.97
CA ARG A 115 -18.39 -16.95 -6.24
C ARG A 115 -19.70 -16.76 -6.98
N ASN A 116 -20.32 -17.87 -7.43
CA ASN A 116 -21.56 -17.84 -8.22
C ASN A 116 -21.46 -16.93 -9.47
N GLY A 117 -20.29 -16.88 -10.12
CA GLY A 117 -20.04 -16.02 -11.27
C GLY A 117 -19.72 -14.56 -10.92
N ILE A 118 -19.76 -14.16 -9.65
CA ILE A 118 -19.44 -12.80 -9.20
C ILE A 118 -17.98 -12.75 -8.77
N SER A 119 -17.24 -11.83 -9.38
CA SER A 119 -15.82 -11.61 -9.18
C SER A 119 -15.59 -10.56 -8.09
N THR A 120 -15.19 -10.98 -6.89
CA THR A 120 -15.08 -10.12 -5.70
C THR A 120 -13.61 -9.90 -5.31
N PRO A 121 -13.18 -8.67 -4.97
CA PRO A 121 -11.79 -8.42 -4.60
C PRO A 121 -11.49 -9.05 -3.25
N ARG A 122 -10.23 -9.48 -3.05
CA ARG A 122 -9.83 -10.26 -1.87
C ARG A 122 -8.70 -9.58 -1.11
N PHE A 123 -8.95 -9.15 0.13
CA PHE A 123 -7.88 -8.73 1.04
C PHE A 123 -7.31 -9.93 1.80
N THR A 124 -6.00 -9.95 2.04
CA THR A 124 -5.31 -11.16 2.53
C THR A 124 -4.66 -10.97 3.92
N CYS A 125 -4.48 -9.73 4.38
CA CYS A 125 -3.82 -9.48 5.65
C CYS A 125 -4.79 -9.37 6.83
N ILE A 126 -5.02 -10.48 7.55
CA ILE A 126 -5.94 -10.52 8.70
C ILE A 126 -5.57 -9.51 9.79
N ARG A 127 -4.28 -9.24 10.02
CA ARG A 127 -3.81 -8.28 11.02
C ARG A 127 -4.20 -6.85 10.66
N CYS A 128 -4.00 -6.44 9.41
CA CYS A 128 -4.42 -5.14 8.93
C CYS A 128 -5.94 -5.02 8.92
N ALA A 129 -6.67 -6.08 8.53
CA ALA A 129 -8.12 -6.07 8.50
C ALA A 129 -8.74 -5.90 9.90
N LYS A 130 -8.21 -6.61 10.91
CA LYS A 130 -8.62 -6.42 12.31
C LYS A 130 -8.43 -4.97 12.76
N LYS A 131 -7.28 -4.39 12.43
CA LYS A 131 -6.97 -3.01 12.80
C LYS A 131 -7.84 -1.99 12.08
N VAL A 132 -8.18 -2.22 10.82
CA VAL A 132 -9.18 -1.43 10.08
C VAL A 132 -10.51 -1.43 10.82
N CYS A 133 -10.99 -2.60 11.28
CA CYS A 133 -12.20 -2.67 12.09
C CYS A 133 -12.06 -2.00 13.47
N GLU A 134 -10.98 -2.27 14.20
CA GLU A 134 -10.72 -1.71 15.54
C GLU A 134 -10.65 -0.18 15.52
N HIS A 135 -10.08 0.38 14.45
CA HIS A 135 -9.92 1.81 14.26
C HIS A 135 -11.08 2.47 13.51
N GLN A 136 -12.13 1.72 13.21
CA GLN A 136 -13.32 2.20 12.50
C GLN A 136 -13.00 2.86 11.15
N ILE A 137 -11.95 2.40 10.46
CA ILE A 137 -11.65 2.81 9.09
C ILE A 137 -12.76 2.23 8.19
N ASN A 138 -13.34 3.02 7.30
CA ASN A 138 -14.50 2.66 6.49
C ASN A 138 -14.24 1.43 5.60
N GLY A 139 -13.02 1.29 5.11
CA GLY A 139 -12.65 0.14 4.29
C GLY A 139 -11.26 0.19 3.70
N ILE A 140 -11.03 -0.73 2.77
CA ILE A 140 -9.78 -0.89 2.01
C ILE A 140 -10.12 -0.85 0.53
N VAL A 141 -9.43 -0.01 -0.23
CA VAL A 141 -9.53 0.07 -1.68
C VAL A 141 -8.34 -0.66 -2.28
N LEU A 142 -8.61 -1.63 -3.15
CA LEU A 142 -7.62 -2.52 -3.75
C LEU A 142 -7.63 -2.42 -5.28
N PRO A 143 -6.48 -2.50 -5.96
CA PRO A 143 -6.45 -2.55 -7.41
C PRO A 143 -6.92 -3.93 -7.88
N THR A 144 -7.79 -3.95 -8.89
CA THR A 144 -8.27 -5.15 -9.58
C THR A 144 -7.88 -5.12 -11.05
N ALA A 145 -8.32 -6.10 -11.85
CA ALA A 145 -8.00 -6.12 -13.28
C ALA A 145 -8.59 -4.93 -14.05
N GLU A 146 -9.69 -4.33 -13.57
CA GLU A 146 -10.45 -3.34 -14.34
C GLU A 146 -10.53 -1.98 -13.64
N SER A 147 -10.46 -1.95 -12.32
CA SER A 147 -10.55 -0.72 -11.53
C SER A 147 -9.99 -0.86 -10.12
N TRP A 148 -10.00 0.23 -9.37
CA TRP A 148 -10.04 0.16 -7.92
C TRP A 148 -11.38 -0.40 -7.44
N GLN A 149 -11.35 -1.27 -6.42
CA GLN A 149 -12.56 -1.76 -5.77
C GLN A 149 -12.44 -1.63 -4.25
N MET A 150 -13.50 -1.13 -3.64
CA MET A 150 -13.60 -0.94 -2.20
C MET A 150 -14.16 -2.22 -1.55
N LEU A 151 -13.49 -2.65 -0.48
CA LEU A 151 -13.99 -3.57 0.51
C LEU A 151 -14.31 -2.76 1.77
N ASP A 152 -15.55 -2.80 2.24
CA ASP A 152 -15.84 -2.28 3.58
C ASP A 152 -15.02 -3.05 4.65
N SER A 153 -14.89 -2.47 5.84
CA SER A 153 -14.08 -3.04 6.92
C SER A 153 -14.45 -4.48 7.28
N ARG A 154 -15.75 -4.83 7.28
CA ARG A 154 -16.22 -6.18 7.61
C ARG A 154 -15.90 -7.16 6.48
N THR A 155 -16.11 -6.76 5.22
CA THR A 155 -15.78 -7.58 4.06
C THR A 155 -14.27 -7.80 3.93
N ALA A 156 -13.45 -6.78 4.22
CA ALA A 156 -12.00 -6.92 4.30
C ALA A 156 -11.57 -7.93 5.38
N LEU A 157 -12.21 -7.91 6.55
CA LEU A 157 -11.95 -8.89 7.62
C LEU A 157 -12.42 -10.30 7.24
N SER A 158 -13.59 -10.44 6.61
CA SER A 158 -14.10 -11.74 6.16
C SER A 158 -13.16 -12.38 5.14
N THR A 159 -12.80 -11.64 4.09
CA THR A 159 -11.92 -12.15 3.02
C THR A 159 -10.52 -12.51 3.52
N ALA A 160 -9.97 -11.73 4.47
CA ALA A 160 -8.68 -12.03 5.09
C ALA A 160 -8.74 -13.24 6.04
N THR A 161 -9.87 -13.43 6.74
CA THR A 161 -10.09 -14.60 7.60
C THR A 161 -10.24 -15.87 6.76
N GLU A 162 -11.01 -15.81 5.68
CA GLU A 162 -11.13 -16.91 4.71
C GLU A 162 -9.76 -17.28 4.13
N PHE A 163 -8.95 -16.27 3.78
CA PHE A 163 -7.59 -16.49 3.28
C PHE A 163 -6.69 -17.18 4.31
N GLU A 164 -6.74 -16.74 5.57
CA GLU A 164 -5.99 -17.39 6.65
C GLU A 164 -6.45 -18.84 6.88
N ASN A 165 -7.76 -19.10 6.80
CA ASN A 165 -8.32 -20.44 6.96
C ASN A 165 -7.94 -21.36 5.79
N GLU A 166 -7.99 -20.88 4.55
CA GLU A 166 -7.46 -21.60 3.39
C GLU A 166 -5.98 -21.95 3.56
N ALA A 167 -5.19 -21.03 4.14
CA ALA A 167 -3.79 -21.27 4.48
C ALA A 167 -3.56 -22.40 5.46
N LYS A 168 -4.34 -22.42 6.55
CA LYS A 168 -4.32 -23.50 7.53
C LYS A 168 -4.70 -24.84 6.90
N ILE A 169 -5.80 -24.89 6.15
CA ILE A 169 -6.30 -26.13 5.53
C ILE A 169 -5.28 -26.71 4.54
N ARG A 170 -4.64 -25.87 3.72
CA ARG A 170 -3.69 -26.31 2.69
C ARG A 170 -2.29 -26.62 3.23
N GLY A 171 -2.02 -26.42 4.53
CA GLY A 171 -0.70 -26.61 5.14
C GLY A 171 0.40 -25.74 4.51
N LYS A 172 0.03 -24.64 3.86
CA LYS A 172 0.94 -23.71 3.18
C LYS A 172 0.94 -22.39 3.93
N SER A 173 2.08 -21.69 3.99
CA SER A 173 2.09 -20.32 4.48
C SER A 173 1.17 -19.44 3.63
N SER A 174 0.58 -18.39 4.22
CA SER A 174 -0.34 -17.49 3.52
C SER A 174 0.29 -16.90 2.24
N ALA A 175 1.60 -16.62 2.26
CA ALA A 175 2.38 -16.19 1.10
C ALA A 175 2.39 -17.21 -0.07
N ARG A 176 2.26 -18.51 0.20
CA ARG A 176 2.23 -19.58 -0.81
C ARG A 176 0.84 -19.82 -1.43
N ILE A 177 -0.23 -19.26 -0.86
CA ILE A 177 -1.61 -19.36 -1.37
C ILE A 177 -2.08 -18.07 -2.03
N ALA A 178 -1.38 -16.97 -1.80
CA ALA A 178 -1.48 -15.75 -2.59
C ALA A 178 -1.04 -15.96 -4.05
N GLU A 179 -1.17 -17.18 -4.62
CA GLU A 179 -0.79 -17.61 -5.96
C GLU A 179 -0.94 -16.44 -6.92
N GLN A 180 0.25 -15.96 -7.25
CA GLN A 180 0.54 -14.60 -7.61
C GLN A 180 -0.06 -14.34 -8.99
N ILE A 181 -0.89 -13.31 -9.11
CA ILE A 181 -0.96 -12.60 -10.39
C ILE A 181 0.36 -11.81 -10.48
N SER A 182 1.45 -12.54 -10.73
CA SER A 182 2.74 -11.95 -11.06
C SER A 182 2.56 -11.35 -12.44
N LEU A 183 2.79 -10.05 -12.55
CA LEU A 183 2.90 -9.44 -13.86
C LEU A 183 4.04 -10.10 -14.62
N THR A 184 3.92 -10.15 -15.94
CA THR A 184 5.04 -10.56 -16.79
C THR A 184 6.19 -9.55 -16.66
N ASP A 185 7.43 -9.99 -16.87
CA ASP A 185 8.63 -9.14 -16.89
C ASP A 185 8.48 -7.91 -17.82
N LYS A 186 7.61 -8.01 -18.84
CA LYS A 186 7.27 -6.92 -19.77
C LYS A 186 6.48 -5.78 -19.11
N SER A 187 5.49 -6.09 -18.28
CA SER A 187 4.63 -5.07 -17.63
C SER A 187 5.41 -4.28 -16.59
N VAL A 188 6.33 -4.97 -15.91
CA VAL A 188 7.31 -4.41 -14.99
C VAL A 188 8.24 -3.41 -15.68
N HIS A 189 8.76 -3.77 -16.85
CA HIS A 189 9.66 -2.88 -17.58
C HIS A 189 8.94 -1.64 -18.09
N GLN A 190 7.71 -1.80 -18.60
CA GLN A 190 6.82 -0.69 -18.97
C GLN A 190 6.47 0.20 -17.76
N PHE A 191 6.29 -0.40 -16.59
CA PHE A 191 6.06 0.29 -15.33
C PHE A 191 7.26 1.12 -14.88
N ASN A 192 8.45 0.53 -14.79
CA ASN A 192 9.67 1.25 -14.44
C ASN A 192 9.93 2.37 -15.45
N HIS A 193 9.73 2.10 -16.74
CA HIS A 193 9.80 3.12 -17.78
C HIS A 193 8.83 4.29 -17.54
N HIS A 194 7.53 4.02 -17.28
CA HIS A 194 6.55 5.06 -16.96
C HIS A 194 6.91 5.84 -15.69
N LEU A 195 7.35 5.17 -14.62
CA LEU A 195 7.76 5.83 -13.39
C LEU A 195 9.03 6.68 -13.57
N HIS A 196 9.93 6.30 -14.47
CA HIS A 196 11.13 7.10 -14.78
C HIS A 196 10.81 8.29 -15.69
N GLN A 197 9.81 8.17 -16.58
CA GLN A 197 9.33 9.27 -17.41
C GLN A 197 8.59 10.34 -16.60
N ASN A 198 7.80 9.92 -15.60
CA ASN A 198 7.03 10.85 -14.77
C ASN A 198 7.89 11.41 -13.63
N GLN A 199 8.22 12.71 -13.75
CA GLN A 199 8.97 13.40 -12.72
C GLN A 199 8.09 13.65 -11.49
N PRO A 200 8.70 13.79 -10.31
CA PRO A 200 7.93 13.91 -9.07
C PRO A 200 7.04 15.14 -8.97
N PRO A 201 7.43 16.32 -9.48
CA PRO A 201 6.52 17.45 -9.61
C PRO A 201 5.31 17.14 -10.49
N ASP A 202 5.44 16.28 -11.49
CA ASP A 202 4.32 15.88 -12.35
C ASP A 202 3.37 14.95 -11.62
N ILE A 203 3.90 14.00 -10.84
CA ILE A 203 3.09 13.11 -9.99
C ILE A 203 2.37 13.93 -8.91
N LEU A 204 3.08 14.84 -8.23
CA LEU A 204 2.48 15.72 -7.23
C LEU A 204 1.33 16.53 -7.83
N ARG A 205 1.56 17.17 -8.99
CA ARG A 205 0.51 17.92 -9.70
C ARG A 205 -0.66 17.03 -10.11
N ALA A 206 -0.40 15.83 -10.65
CA ALA A 206 -1.44 14.90 -11.03
C ALA A 206 -2.32 14.49 -9.83
N VAL A 207 -1.71 14.30 -8.66
CA VAL A 207 -2.43 13.98 -7.43
C VAL A 207 -3.20 15.19 -6.92
N GLU A 208 -2.59 16.38 -6.84
CA GLU A 208 -3.23 17.62 -6.39
C GLU A 208 -4.43 18.03 -7.26
N ASN A 209 -4.42 17.68 -8.55
CA ASN A 209 -5.55 17.91 -9.45
C ASN A 209 -6.77 17.01 -9.16
N ASN A 210 -6.59 15.92 -8.42
CA ASN A 210 -7.64 14.92 -8.18
C ASN A 210 -7.96 14.74 -6.68
N PHE A 211 -7.04 15.10 -5.79
CA PHE A 211 -7.15 14.91 -4.36
C PHE A 211 -6.62 16.12 -3.61
N GLU A 212 -7.27 16.45 -2.48
CA GLU A 212 -6.67 17.35 -1.51
C GLU A 212 -5.53 16.61 -0.78
N LEU A 213 -4.38 17.25 -0.59
CA LEU A 213 -3.25 16.68 0.13
C LEU A 213 -3.08 17.30 1.50
N SER A 214 -2.83 16.48 2.52
CA SER A 214 -2.23 16.98 3.76
C SER A 214 -0.81 17.48 3.48
N PRO A 215 -0.30 18.44 4.28
CA PRO A 215 1.10 18.86 4.18
C PRO A 215 2.08 17.68 4.28
N PHE A 216 1.76 16.66 5.09
CA PHE A 216 2.59 15.47 5.23
C PHE A 216 2.58 14.61 3.95
N ALA A 217 1.40 14.34 3.38
CA ALA A 217 1.28 13.55 2.16
C ALA A 217 1.99 14.22 0.98
N ALA A 218 1.83 15.54 0.82
CA ALA A 218 2.53 16.31 -0.21
C ALA A 218 4.06 16.24 -0.05
N GLU A 219 4.57 16.34 1.17
CA GLU A 219 6.02 16.23 1.45
C GLU A 219 6.57 14.83 1.12
N VAL A 220 5.81 13.78 1.46
CA VAL A 220 6.18 12.40 1.14
C VAL A 220 6.21 12.19 -0.39
N ILE A 221 5.22 12.68 -1.14
CA ILE A 221 5.24 12.55 -2.61
C ILE A 221 6.44 13.30 -3.19
N ARG A 222 6.64 14.56 -2.75
CA ARG A 222 7.73 15.40 -3.25
C ARG A 222 9.10 14.74 -3.05
N ARG A 223 9.36 14.24 -1.83
CA ARG A 223 10.64 13.60 -1.49
C ARG A 223 10.79 12.18 -2.01
N SER A 224 9.69 11.46 -2.28
CA SER A 224 9.74 10.16 -2.97
C SER A 224 10.26 10.27 -4.40
N GLY A 225 10.26 11.50 -4.88
CA GLY A 225 10.64 11.89 -6.20
C GLY A 225 12.12 11.96 -6.50
N ASP A 226 12.87 12.52 -5.57
CA ASP A 226 14.32 12.77 -5.69
C ASP A 226 15.13 11.49 -5.45
N GLY A 227 14.45 10.35 -5.38
CA GLY A 227 14.96 9.10 -4.89
C GLY A 227 14.24 8.69 -3.61
N TYR A 228 14.45 7.45 -3.26
CA TYR A 228 14.03 6.82 -2.03
C TYR A 228 14.02 7.75 -0.80
N ILE A 229 12.86 8.07 -0.22
CA ILE A 229 12.85 8.54 1.17
C ILE A 229 13.36 7.39 2.03
N GLN A 230 14.51 7.56 2.67
CA GLN A 230 15.04 6.55 3.56
C GLN A 230 14.12 6.39 4.77
N THR A 231 14.09 5.18 5.35
CA THR A 231 13.30 4.94 6.58
C THR A 231 13.61 5.95 7.69
N ARG A 232 14.88 6.36 7.80
CA ARG A 232 15.30 7.39 8.78
C ARG A 232 14.69 8.75 8.45
N GLU A 233 14.80 9.20 7.20
CA GLU A 233 14.26 10.48 6.75
C GLU A 233 12.74 10.55 6.89
N TYR A 234 12.04 9.47 6.53
CA TYR A 234 10.60 9.35 6.72
C TYR A 234 10.22 9.49 8.20
N LYS A 235 10.93 8.80 9.10
CA LYS A 235 10.71 8.92 10.55
C LYS A 235 10.97 10.34 11.05
N THR A 236 12.09 10.94 10.63
CA THR A 236 12.43 12.32 10.98
C THR A 236 11.31 13.28 10.55
N LEU A 237 10.79 13.10 9.33
CA LEU A 237 9.68 13.91 8.83
C LEU A 237 8.42 13.76 9.69
N VAL A 238 8.01 12.53 10.03
CA VAL A 238 6.86 12.27 10.91
C VAL A 238 7.03 13.00 12.25
N PHE A 239 8.20 12.90 12.90
CA PHE A 239 8.44 13.56 14.19
C PHE A 239 8.47 15.09 14.09
N GLN A 240 9.08 15.63 13.04
CA GLN A 240 9.12 17.07 12.80
C GLN A 240 7.70 17.63 12.65
N MET A 241 6.86 16.99 11.85
CA MET A 241 5.49 17.45 11.61
C MET A 241 4.60 17.24 12.84
N ALA A 242 4.74 16.12 13.56
CA ALA A 242 4.00 15.90 14.81
C ALA A 242 4.34 16.97 15.87
N SER A 243 5.59 17.41 15.92
CA SER A 243 6.03 18.47 16.84
C SER A 243 5.48 19.85 16.47
N GLN A 244 5.19 20.08 15.18
CA GLN A 244 4.56 21.31 14.70
C GLN A 244 3.06 21.32 14.98
N SER A 245 2.37 20.18 14.81
CA SER A 245 0.93 20.07 15.09
C SER A 245 0.58 20.35 16.55
N LYS A 246 1.45 20.00 17.51
CA LYS A 246 1.23 20.25 18.95
C LYS A 246 1.40 21.71 19.38
N LYS A 247 1.91 22.58 18.51
CA LYS A 247 2.13 24.01 18.81
C LYS A 247 0.99 24.92 18.31
N LYS A 248 0.01 24.35 17.61
CA LYS A 248 -1.21 25.03 17.17
C LYS A 248 -2.36 24.64 18.09
#